data_AF-A0A662VJQ5-F1
#
_entry.id   AF-A0A662VJQ5-F1
#
_cell.length_a   1.000
_cell.length_b   1.000
_cell.length_c   1.000
_cell.angle_alpha   90.00
_cell.angle_beta   90.00
_cell.angle_gamma   90.00
#
_symmetry.space_group_name_H-M   'P 1'
#
loop_
_entity.id
_entity.type
_entity.pdbx_description
1 polymer ?
#
loop_
_entity_poly.entity_id
_entity_poly.type
_entity_poly.pdbx_seq_one_letter_code
_entity_poly.pdbx_strand_id
1 'polypeptide(L)'
;HGELKDVLNDLGYNLRKLSDIVSGKKQSIVCGDIDADRMDYLVRDAYYTGVAYGVFDIYRLIDKVKFNGEVIIEAGGLKAAESLLISRFLMYPTVYFHHVCRIARKMYEKAMKRIIENGFDAKSLLLMDDCEAMNVIKAREREFYDMIINRKLFKRAIYVGRREVDLREISRINEDRAERDIAEEVGIDERYVIVDIPPIEEMREVKVKVDVGDDIVSLEDASSVVRTIKVANIENWRMGVYTKPEYKNKVEEVASDYFGIRKIRQKSLDEIIF
;
A
#
# COMPACT_ATOMS: atom_id res chain seq x y z
N HIS A 1 4.57 -7.61 -27.97
CA HIS A 1 3.60 -7.81 -29.07
C HIS A 1 2.24 -7.89 -28.43
N GLY A 2 1.28 -7.12 -28.91
CA GLY A 2 -0.07 -7.11 -28.34
C GLY A 2 -0.95 -6.25 -29.22
N GLU A 3 -2.18 -6.69 -29.45
CA GLU A 3 -3.17 -6.02 -30.30
C GLU A 3 -3.33 -4.54 -29.94
N LEU A 4 -3.19 -4.20 -28.65
CA LEU A 4 -3.22 -2.83 -28.16
C LEU A 4 -2.11 -1.95 -28.76
N LYS A 5 -0.89 -2.48 -28.93
CA LYS A 5 0.22 -1.75 -29.54
C LYS A 5 -0.11 -1.37 -30.98
N ASP A 6 -0.69 -2.31 -31.73
CA ASP A 6 -0.99 -2.13 -33.14
C ASP A 6 -2.13 -1.13 -33.31
N VAL A 7 -3.22 -1.29 -32.54
CA VAL A 7 -4.33 -0.33 -32.49
C VAL A 7 -3.87 1.09 -32.14
N LEU A 8 -3.02 1.25 -31.12
CA LEU A 8 -2.52 2.57 -30.73
C LEU A 8 -1.63 3.21 -31.81
N ASN A 9 -0.84 2.41 -32.53
CA ASN A 9 -0.06 2.91 -33.66
C ASN A 9 -0.96 3.31 -34.84
N ASP A 10 -1.99 2.51 -35.14
CA ASP A 10 -2.95 2.79 -36.22
C ASP A 10 -3.74 4.07 -35.96
N LEU A 11 -4.03 4.37 -34.68
CA LEU A 11 -4.62 5.64 -34.24
C LEU A 11 -3.62 6.82 -34.25
N GLY A 12 -2.36 6.58 -34.64
CA GLY A 12 -1.32 7.61 -34.75
C GLY A 12 -0.68 8.01 -33.41
N TYR A 13 -0.89 7.26 -32.33
CA TYR A 13 -0.30 7.59 -31.03
C TYR A 13 1.16 7.16 -30.91
N ASN A 14 1.96 8.00 -30.25
CA ASN A 14 3.33 7.65 -29.89
C ASN A 14 3.36 6.83 -28.59
N LEU A 15 3.62 5.53 -28.71
CA LEU A 15 3.64 4.59 -27.59
C LEU A 15 4.66 4.92 -26.51
N ARG A 16 5.83 5.45 -26.89
CA ARG A 16 6.85 5.85 -25.90
C ARG A 16 6.31 7.02 -25.07
N LYS A 17 5.69 8.01 -25.71
CA LYS A 17 5.07 9.14 -25.02
C LYS A 17 3.94 8.70 -24.08
N LEU A 18 3.07 7.79 -24.54
CA LEU A 18 2.00 7.23 -23.70
C LEU A 18 2.56 6.43 -22.52
N SER A 19 3.55 5.58 -22.77
CA SER A 19 4.21 4.80 -21.72
C SER A 19 4.88 5.69 -20.68
N ASP A 20 5.52 6.79 -21.09
CA ASP A 20 6.12 7.76 -20.17
C ASP A 20 5.06 8.46 -19.29
N ILE A 21 3.86 8.71 -19.82
CA ILE A 21 2.74 9.28 -19.07
C ILE A 21 2.21 8.27 -18.05
N VAL A 22 1.87 7.06 -18.51
CA VAL A 22 1.26 6.01 -17.66
C VAL A 22 2.23 5.50 -16.60
N SER A 23 3.53 5.45 -16.90
CA SER A 23 4.57 5.06 -15.93
C SER A 23 4.94 6.18 -14.94
N GLY A 24 4.31 7.36 -15.02
CA GLY A 24 4.58 8.48 -14.13
C GLY A 24 5.92 9.19 -14.38
N LYS A 25 6.62 8.91 -15.49
CA LYS A 25 7.84 9.64 -15.88
C LYS A 25 7.54 11.07 -16.31
N LYS A 26 6.30 11.35 -16.70
CA LYS A 26 5.78 12.69 -16.99
C LYS A 26 4.55 12.94 -16.12
N GLN A 27 4.49 14.12 -15.52
CA GLN A 27 3.28 14.53 -14.81
C GLN A 27 2.09 14.57 -15.76
N SER A 28 0.94 14.14 -15.25
CA SER A 28 -0.29 14.10 -16.02
C SER A 28 -1.50 14.08 -15.10
N ILE A 29 -2.68 14.26 -15.67
CA ILE A 29 -3.95 14.10 -14.98
C ILE A 29 -4.30 12.63 -14.65
N VAL A 30 -3.53 11.67 -15.16
CA VAL A 30 -3.76 10.23 -14.94
C VAL A 30 -2.78 9.60 -13.96
N CYS A 31 -1.68 10.29 -13.62
CA CYS A 31 -0.68 9.82 -12.67
C CYS A 31 -0.04 11.02 -11.95
N GLY A 32 -0.38 11.23 -10.69
CA GLY A 32 0.04 12.38 -9.89
C GLY A 32 -0.30 12.20 -8.40
N ASP A 33 -0.33 13.29 -7.62
CA ASP A 33 -0.88 13.28 -6.24
C ASP A 33 -2.40 13.50 -6.22
N ILE A 34 -2.87 14.30 -7.18
CA ILE A 34 -4.26 14.52 -7.52
C ILE A 34 -4.41 14.16 -8.99
N ASP A 35 -4.97 12.97 -9.24
CA ASP A 35 -5.17 12.41 -10.57
C ASP A 35 -6.55 11.74 -10.67
N ALA A 36 -6.97 11.43 -11.88
CA ALA A 36 -8.26 10.82 -12.17
C ALA A 36 -8.39 9.40 -11.58
N ASP A 37 -7.29 8.65 -11.48
CA ASP A 37 -7.27 7.30 -10.92
C ASP A 37 -7.65 7.32 -9.43
N ARG A 38 -7.03 8.20 -8.64
CA ARG A 38 -7.36 8.38 -7.22
C ARG A 38 -8.77 8.89 -6.99
N MET A 39 -9.23 9.81 -7.84
CA MET A 39 -10.60 10.31 -7.74
C MET A 39 -11.62 9.18 -7.91
N ASP A 40 -11.39 8.28 -8.87
CA ASP A 40 -12.26 7.13 -9.11
C ASP A 40 -12.17 6.10 -7.99
N TYR A 41 -10.96 5.57 -7.72
CA TYR A 41 -10.84 4.42 -6.82
C TYR A 41 -11.22 4.80 -5.38
N LEU A 42 -10.95 6.02 -4.90
CA LEU A 42 -11.31 6.39 -3.53
C LEU A 42 -12.82 6.38 -3.31
N VAL A 43 -13.60 6.83 -4.30
CA VAL A 43 -15.06 6.83 -4.22
C VAL A 43 -15.60 5.43 -4.46
N ARG A 44 -15.09 4.72 -5.46
CA ARG A 44 -15.45 3.35 -5.79
C ARG A 44 -15.23 2.43 -4.57
N ASP A 45 -14.03 2.44 -4.02
CA ASP A 45 -13.66 1.56 -2.92
C ASP A 45 -14.45 1.91 -1.66
N ALA A 46 -14.65 3.20 -1.36
CA ALA A 46 -15.49 3.61 -0.25
C ALA A 46 -16.93 3.09 -0.39
N TYR A 47 -17.49 3.18 -1.59
CA TYR A 47 -18.82 2.66 -1.90
C TYR A 47 -18.90 1.13 -1.72
N TYR A 48 -17.98 0.38 -2.33
CA TYR A 48 -18.03 -1.10 -2.31
C TYR A 48 -17.63 -1.70 -0.95
N THR A 49 -16.80 -1.01 -0.17
CA THR A 49 -16.44 -1.45 1.19
C THR A 49 -17.40 -0.95 2.27
N GLY A 50 -18.24 0.05 1.94
CA GLY A 50 -19.19 0.65 2.86
C GLY A 50 -18.59 1.62 3.88
N VAL A 51 -17.33 2.04 3.70
CA VAL A 51 -16.70 3.04 4.57
C VAL A 51 -17.12 4.45 4.15
N ALA A 52 -17.50 5.29 5.13
CA ALA A 52 -18.01 6.63 4.87
C ALA A 52 -16.92 7.70 4.64
N TYR A 53 -15.72 7.30 4.21
CA TYR A 53 -14.57 8.21 4.06
C TYR A 53 -14.37 8.74 2.64
N GLY A 54 -15.00 8.13 1.62
CA GLY A 54 -14.86 8.51 0.21
C GLY A 54 -15.78 9.64 -0.27
N VAL A 55 -16.22 10.55 0.60
CA VAL A 55 -17.16 11.62 0.22
C VAL A 55 -16.38 12.93 0.03
N PHE A 56 -16.07 13.27 -1.21
CA PHE A 56 -15.48 14.56 -1.58
C PHE A 56 -16.05 15.05 -2.92
N ASP A 57 -16.04 16.37 -3.12
CA ASP A 57 -16.60 16.99 -4.31
C ASP A 57 -15.65 16.87 -5.51
N ILE A 58 -15.73 15.72 -6.18
CA ILE A 58 -14.94 15.43 -7.39
C ILE A 58 -15.22 16.46 -8.49
N TYR A 59 -16.48 16.83 -8.70
CA TYR A 59 -16.86 17.75 -9.79
C TYR A 59 -16.24 19.13 -9.59
N ARG A 60 -16.26 19.64 -8.35
CA ARG A 60 -15.58 20.89 -8.01
C ARG A 60 -14.07 20.80 -8.22
N LEU A 61 -13.45 19.67 -7.87
CA LEU A 61 -12.02 19.49 -8.08
C LEU A 61 -11.69 19.45 -9.57
N ILE A 62 -12.43 18.70 -10.38
CA ILE A 62 -12.25 18.63 -11.84
C ILE A 62 -12.39 20.01 -12.49
N ASP A 63 -13.40 20.80 -12.10
CA ASP A 63 -13.62 22.16 -12.62
C ASP A 63 -12.44 23.12 -12.32
N LYS A 64 -11.76 22.89 -11.19
CA LYS A 64 -10.74 23.78 -10.63
C LYS A 64 -9.31 23.31 -10.90
N VAL A 65 -9.12 22.13 -11.50
CA VAL A 65 -7.81 21.62 -11.91
C VAL A 65 -7.45 22.17 -13.29
N LYS A 66 -6.23 22.72 -13.41
CA LYS A 66 -5.59 23.11 -14.67
C LYS A 66 -4.34 22.25 -14.88
N PHE A 67 -4.00 22.05 -16.15
CA PHE A 67 -2.78 21.35 -16.54
C PHE A 67 -1.93 22.25 -17.45
N ASN A 68 -0.75 22.62 -16.98
CA ASN A 68 0.23 23.39 -17.74
C ASN A 68 1.63 22.76 -17.59
N GLY A 69 1.78 21.53 -18.08
CA GLY A 69 2.99 20.71 -17.86
C GLY A 69 3.06 20.08 -16.45
N GLU A 70 2.33 20.64 -15.49
CA GLU A 70 2.05 20.12 -14.16
C GLU A 70 0.59 20.36 -13.76
N VAL A 71 0.13 19.67 -12.71
CA VAL A 71 -1.21 19.85 -12.14
C VAL A 71 -1.22 21.07 -11.22
N ILE A 72 -2.07 22.04 -11.54
CA ILE A 72 -2.28 23.27 -10.76
C ILE A 72 -3.75 23.34 -10.36
N ILE A 73 -4.03 23.63 -9.09
CA ILE A 73 -5.39 23.81 -8.58
C ILE A 73 -5.66 25.30 -8.42
N GLU A 74 -6.73 25.81 -9.01
CA GLU A 74 -7.20 27.17 -8.72
C GLU A 74 -7.60 27.29 -7.24
N ALA A 75 -7.42 28.46 -6.61
CA ALA A 75 -7.76 28.71 -5.20
C ALA A 75 -9.15 28.20 -4.79
N GLY A 76 -10.14 28.35 -5.66
CA GLY A 76 -11.52 27.89 -5.42
C GLY A 76 -11.70 26.36 -5.36
N GLY A 77 -10.67 25.58 -5.70
CA GLY A 77 -10.60 24.12 -5.62
C GLY A 77 -9.81 23.60 -4.41
N LEU A 78 -9.16 24.48 -3.63
CA LEU A 78 -8.32 24.09 -2.50
C LEU A 78 -9.07 23.19 -1.49
N LYS A 79 -10.31 23.53 -1.15
CA LYS A 79 -11.13 22.73 -0.22
C LYS A 79 -11.51 21.36 -0.78
N ALA A 80 -11.75 21.25 -2.09
CA ALA A 80 -12.02 19.96 -2.71
C ALA A 80 -10.76 19.07 -2.70
N ALA A 81 -9.59 19.67 -2.93
CA ALA A 81 -8.30 18.98 -2.83
C ALA A 81 -7.99 18.52 -1.39
N GLU A 82 -8.22 19.36 -0.39
CA GLU A 82 -8.10 18.99 1.03
C GLU A 82 -9.00 17.79 1.36
N SER A 83 -10.27 17.82 0.96
CA SER A 83 -11.22 16.72 1.21
C SER A 83 -10.78 15.41 0.56
N LEU A 84 -10.23 15.45 -0.66
CA LEU A 84 -9.65 14.26 -1.30
C LEU A 84 -8.49 13.69 -0.50
N LEU A 85 -7.56 14.54 -0.02
CA LEU A 85 -6.42 14.10 0.77
C LEU A 85 -6.82 13.57 2.15
N ILE A 86 -7.85 14.15 2.77
CA ILE A 86 -8.45 13.62 4.01
C ILE A 86 -9.08 12.24 3.76
N SER A 87 -9.89 12.11 2.70
CA SER A 87 -10.48 10.83 2.30
C SER A 87 -9.39 9.77 2.13
N ARG A 88 -8.33 10.09 1.37
CA ARG A 88 -7.17 9.22 1.18
C ARG A 88 -6.52 8.83 2.52
N PHE A 89 -6.24 9.80 3.38
CA PHE A 89 -5.66 9.59 4.71
C PHE A 89 -6.47 8.59 5.54
N LEU A 90 -7.80 8.67 5.49
CA LEU A 90 -8.70 7.78 6.23
C LEU A 90 -8.86 6.40 5.57
N MET A 91 -8.89 6.33 4.24
CA MET A 91 -9.03 5.09 3.47
C MET A 91 -7.82 4.17 3.64
N TYR A 92 -6.62 4.73 3.67
CA TYR A 92 -5.37 3.97 3.70
C TYR A 92 -5.25 2.98 4.87
N PRO A 93 -5.27 3.39 6.15
CA PRO A 93 -5.22 2.45 7.27
C PRO A 93 -6.47 1.58 7.36
N THR A 94 -7.63 2.10 6.96
CA THR A 94 -8.92 1.41 7.12
C THR A 94 -9.11 0.26 6.15
N VAL A 95 -8.73 0.45 4.88
CA VAL A 95 -9.01 -0.47 3.79
C VAL A 95 -7.72 -1.08 3.25
N TYR A 96 -6.82 -0.26 2.71
CA TYR A 96 -5.63 -0.72 1.97
C TYR A 96 -4.59 -1.39 2.88
N PHE A 97 -4.35 -0.81 4.05
CA PHE A 97 -3.41 -1.31 5.05
C PHE A 97 -4.09 -2.05 6.21
N HIS A 98 -5.36 -2.45 6.04
CA HIS A 98 -6.03 -3.26 7.03
C HIS A 98 -5.28 -4.58 7.24
N HIS A 99 -4.85 -4.84 8.48
CA HIS A 99 -3.96 -5.94 8.83
C HIS A 99 -4.43 -7.32 8.32
N VAL A 100 -5.73 -7.61 8.35
CA VAL A 100 -6.27 -8.88 7.82
C VAL A 100 -6.06 -9.01 6.32
N CYS A 101 -6.29 -7.95 5.55
CA CYS A 101 -6.09 -7.92 4.09
C CYS A 101 -4.60 -8.05 3.76
N ARG A 102 -3.74 -7.36 4.51
CA ARG A 102 -2.28 -7.45 4.37
C ARG A 102 -1.77 -8.87 4.61
N ILE A 103 -2.26 -9.55 5.65
CA ILE A 103 -1.88 -10.94 5.94
C ILE A 103 -2.29 -11.85 4.78
N ALA A 104 -3.54 -11.73 4.30
CA ALA A 104 -4.02 -12.54 3.18
C ALA A 104 -3.18 -12.31 1.91
N ARG A 105 -2.91 -11.04 1.57
CA ARG A 105 -2.04 -10.66 0.44
C ARG A 105 -0.65 -11.25 0.59
N LYS A 106 0.00 -11.09 1.75
CA LYS A 106 1.35 -11.60 1.96
C LYS A 106 1.42 -13.13 1.95
N MET A 107 0.39 -13.82 2.43
CA MET A 107 0.28 -15.29 2.27
C MET A 107 0.20 -15.69 0.80
N TYR A 108 -0.60 -14.99 0.00
CA TYR A 108 -0.68 -15.20 -1.45
C TYR A 108 0.68 -14.94 -2.11
N GLU A 109 1.33 -13.81 -1.80
CA GLU A 109 2.65 -13.44 -2.34
C GLU A 109 3.70 -14.49 -1.99
N LYS A 110 3.74 -14.96 -0.73
CA LYS A 110 4.66 -16.02 -0.29
C LYS A 110 4.45 -17.31 -1.07
N ALA A 111 3.20 -17.75 -1.27
CA ALA A 111 2.90 -18.93 -2.06
C ALA A 111 3.30 -18.77 -3.53
N MET A 112 2.95 -17.65 -4.15
CA MET A 112 3.27 -17.39 -5.56
C MET A 112 4.79 -17.26 -5.79
N LYS A 113 5.49 -16.59 -4.88
CA LYS A 113 6.95 -16.46 -4.92
C LYS A 113 7.63 -17.83 -4.90
N ARG A 114 7.22 -18.72 -4.00
CA ARG A 114 7.73 -20.10 -3.96
C ARG A 114 7.45 -20.86 -5.25
N ILE A 115 6.28 -20.65 -5.85
CA ILE A 115 5.94 -21.28 -7.13
C ILE A 115 6.90 -20.82 -8.25
N ILE A 116 7.22 -19.53 -8.29
CA ILE A 116 8.18 -18.95 -9.25
C ILE A 116 9.60 -19.48 -8.99
N GLU A 117 10.05 -19.49 -7.73
CA GLU A 117 11.36 -20.02 -7.33
C GLU A 117 11.52 -21.50 -7.69
N ASN A 118 10.41 -22.25 -7.70
CA ASN A 118 10.35 -23.65 -8.15
C ASN A 118 10.11 -23.80 -9.67
N GLY A 119 10.49 -22.80 -10.46
CA GLY A 119 10.57 -22.89 -11.93
C GLY A 119 9.28 -22.54 -12.67
N PHE A 120 8.31 -21.89 -12.04
CA PHE A 120 7.18 -21.28 -12.76
C PHE A 120 7.61 -19.98 -13.44
N ASP A 121 7.26 -19.81 -14.72
CA ASP A 121 7.57 -18.59 -15.46
C ASP A 121 6.75 -17.40 -14.96
N ALA A 122 7.42 -16.44 -14.32
CA ALA A 122 6.79 -15.23 -13.80
C ALA A 122 6.09 -14.40 -14.88
N LYS A 123 6.55 -14.45 -16.15
CA LYS A 123 5.90 -13.71 -17.24
C LYS A 123 4.51 -14.23 -17.55
N SER A 124 4.27 -15.52 -17.31
CA SER A 124 2.97 -16.14 -17.53
C SER A 124 1.89 -15.55 -16.61
N LEU A 125 2.26 -15.02 -15.43
CA LEU A 125 1.31 -14.34 -14.53
C LEU A 125 0.67 -13.10 -15.15
N LEU A 126 1.36 -12.41 -16.06
CA LEU A 126 0.86 -11.18 -16.70
C LEU A 126 -0.32 -11.43 -17.64
N LEU A 127 -0.58 -12.70 -17.97
CA LEU A 127 -1.66 -13.13 -18.85
C LEU A 127 -2.80 -13.80 -18.08
N MET A 128 -2.68 -13.90 -16.75
CA MET A 128 -3.62 -14.63 -15.91
C MET A 128 -4.62 -13.70 -15.26
N ASP A 129 -5.85 -14.18 -15.13
CA ASP A 129 -6.81 -13.61 -14.19
C ASP A 129 -6.65 -14.19 -12.76
N ASP A 130 -7.44 -13.67 -11.82
CA ASP A 130 -7.41 -14.09 -10.41
C ASP A 130 -7.72 -15.59 -10.25
N CYS A 131 -8.64 -16.14 -11.05
CA CYS A 131 -9.04 -17.53 -10.95
C CYS A 131 -7.93 -18.47 -11.43
N GLU A 132 -7.28 -18.12 -12.55
CA GLU A 132 -6.13 -18.83 -13.10
C GLU A 132 -4.95 -18.81 -12.12
N ALA A 133 -4.63 -17.64 -11.57
CA ALA A 133 -3.55 -17.52 -10.59
C ALA A 133 -3.84 -18.33 -9.32
N MET A 134 -5.09 -18.32 -8.83
CA MET A 134 -5.49 -19.16 -7.69
C MET A 134 -5.45 -20.66 -8.00
N ASN A 135 -5.76 -21.08 -9.23
CA ASN A 135 -5.60 -22.48 -9.66
C ASN A 135 -4.14 -22.91 -9.68
N VAL A 136 -3.21 -22.02 -10.06
CA VAL A 136 -1.77 -22.28 -9.96
C VAL A 136 -1.36 -22.53 -8.51
N ILE A 137 -1.81 -21.69 -7.57
CA ILE A 137 -1.56 -21.90 -6.13
C ILE A 137 -2.18 -23.21 -5.65
N LYS A 138 -3.42 -23.52 -6.04
CA LYS A 138 -4.09 -24.78 -5.70
C LYS A 138 -3.28 -26.01 -6.10
N ALA A 139 -2.68 -25.98 -7.30
CA ALA A 139 -1.93 -27.09 -7.85
C ALA A 139 -0.56 -27.28 -7.20
N ARG A 140 0.11 -26.19 -6.78
CA ARG A 140 1.53 -26.22 -6.35
C ARG A 140 1.76 -25.93 -4.87
N GLU A 141 0.92 -25.10 -4.25
CA GLU A 141 0.98 -24.69 -2.84
C GLU A 141 -0.41 -24.88 -2.19
N ARG A 142 -0.91 -26.13 -2.23
CA ARG A 142 -2.29 -26.47 -1.82
C ARG A 142 -2.65 -26.04 -0.41
N GLU A 143 -1.72 -26.13 0.53
CA GLU A 143 -1.98 -25.70 1.91
C GLU A 143 -2.30 -24.19 1.98
N PHE A 144 -1.52 -23.35 1.30
CA PHE A 144 -1.78 -21.91 1.25
C PHE A 144 -3.09 -21.60 0.55
N TYR A 145 -3.39 -22.30 -0.55
CA TYR A 145 -4.69 -22.19 -1.23
C TYR A 145 -5.84 -22.48 -0.26
N ASP A 146 -5.80 -23.62 0.44
CA ASP A 146 -6.84 -24.04 1.37
C ASP A 146 -6.96 -23.06 2.55
N MET A 147 -5.85 -22.49 3.02
CA MET A 147 -5.87 -21.47 4.07
C MET A 147 -6.52 -20.17 3.59
N ILE A 148 -6.18 -19.68 2.39
CA ILE A 148 -6.71 -18.43 1.83
C ILE A 148 -8.22 -18.55 1.58
N ILE A 149 -8.65 -19.60 0.87
CA ILE A 149 -10.07 -19.76 0.49
C ILE A 149 -10.98 -20.00 1.70
N ASN A 150 -10.47 -20.64 2.75
CA ASN A 150 -11.20 -20.86 4.01
C ASN A 150 -10.92 -19.75 5.05
N ARG A 151 -10.24 -18.66 4.67
CA ARG A 151 -9.89 -17.54 5.55
C ARG A 151 -9.17 -17.96 6.85
N LYS A 152 -8.40 -19.06 6.81
CA LYS A 152 -7.52 -19.53 7.90
C LYS A 152 -6.19 -18.80 7.81
N LEU A 153 -6.22 -17.48 8.02
CA LEU A 153 -5.05 -16.63 7.86
C LEU A 153 -4.05 -16.77 9.01
N PHE A 154 -2.79 -16.46 8.73
CA PHE A 154 -1.75 -16.33 9.75
C PHE A 154 -2.16 -15.31 10.82
N LYS A 155 -1.59 -15.47 12.01
CA LYS A 155 -1.76 -14.57 13.16
C LYS A 155 -0.59 -13.61 13.24
N ARG A 156 -0.87 -12.43 13.78
CA ARG A 156 0.14 -11.40 14.08
C ARG A 156 0.97 -11.86 15.26
N ALA A 157 2.21 -12.25 15.01
CA ALA A 157 3.22 -12.38 16.04
C ALA A 157 3.70 -10.98 16.45
N ILE A 158 3.96 -10.12 15.47
CA ILE A 158 4.34 -8.72 15.68
C ILE A 158 3.42 -7.81 14.87
N TYR A 159 3.05 -6.67 15.44
CA TYR A 159 2.36 -5.60 14.73
C TYR A 159 2.64 -4.26 15.41
N VAL A 160 3.69 -3.58 14.97
CA VAL A 160 4.26 -2.41 15.67
C VAL A 160 4.41 -1.21 14.74
N GLY A 161 4.39 -0.01 15.32
CA GLY A 161 4.55 1.24 14.59
C GLY A 161 5.96 1.80 14.66
N ARG A 162 6.11 3.03 14.16
CA ARG A 162 7.37 3.79 14.17
C ARG A 162 7.95 4.03 15.57
N ARG A 163 7.14 4.00 16.63
CA ARG A 163 7.63 4.35 17.98
C ARG A 163 8.41 3.21 18.61
N GLU A 164 8.15 1.99 18.16
CA GLU A 164 8.73 0.77 18.67
C GLU A 164 10.00 0.33 17.91
N VAL A 165 10.22 0.87 16.70
CA VAL A 165 11.33 0.48 15.80
C VAL A 165 12.01 1.68 15.14
N ASP A 166 13.29 1.56 14.79
CA ASP A 166 13.97 2.55 13.95
C ASP A 166 13.64 2.31 12.47
N LEU A 167 12.82 3.20 11.88
CA LEU A 167 12.42 3.10 10.47
C LEU A 167 13.61 3.08 9.49
N ARG A 168 14.75 3.72 9.82
CA ARG A 168 15.92 3.75 8.93
C ARG A 168 16.65 2.41 8.89
N GLU A 169 16.62 1.68 10.00
CA GLU A 169 17.19 0.34 10.09
C GLU A 169 16.24 -0.66 9.43
N ILE A 170 14.96 -0.63 9.83
CA ILE A 170 13.93 -1.53 9.31
C ILE A 170 13.78 -1.43 7.78
N SER A 171 13.82 -0.23 7.20
CA SER A 171 13.70 -0.06 5.74
C SER A 171 14.85 -0.63 4.91
N ARG A 172 15.97 -1.00 5.55
CA ARG A 172 17.11 -1.65 4.89
C ARG A 172 17.10 -3.16 5.03
N ILE A 173 16.19 -3.70 5.85
CA ILE A 173 16.09 -5.14 6.07
C ILE A 173 15.49 -5.78 4.82
N ASN A 174 16.13 -6.86 4.38
CA ASN A 174 15.57 -7.73 3.37
C ASN A 174 14.56 -8.68 4.04
N GLU A 175 13.29 -8.57 3.66
CA GLU A 175 12.19 -9.36 4.26
C GLU A 175 12.47 -10.86 4.18
N ASP A 176 12.96 -11.38 3.05
CA ASP A 176 13.21 -12.82 2.87
C ASP A 176 14.32 -13.35 3.78
N ARG A 177 15.38 -12.56 3.96
CA ARG A 177 16.47 -12.90 4.87
C ARG A 177 15.96 -12.92 6.30
N ALA A 178 15.17 -11.93 6.70
CA ALA A 178 14.58 -11.88 8.03
C ALA A 178 13.64 -13.08 8.28
N GLU A 179 12.80 -13.43 7.31
CA GLU A 179 11.93 -14.61 7.40
C GLU A 179 12.72 -15.89 7.63
N ARG A 180 13.84 -16.07 6.92
CA ARG A 180 14.72 -17.24 7.06
C ARG A 180 15.41 -17.27 8.42
N ASP A 181 16.05 -16.17 8.81
CA ASP A 181 16.79 -16.08 10.07
C ASP A 181 15.86 -16.39 11.27
N ILE A 182 14.65 -15.80 11.28
CA ILE A 182 13.63 -16.03 12.32
C ILE A 182 13.15 -17.48 12.30
N ALA A 183 12.90 -18.05 11.13
CA ALA A 183 12.40 -19.42 11.02
C ALA A 183 13.45 -20.45 11.47
N GLU A 184 14.72 -20.24 11.12
CA GLU A 184 15.85 -21.08 11.54
C GLU A 184 16.01 -21.07 13.07
N GLU A 185 15.96 -19.90 13.69
CA GLU A 185 16.09 -19.76 15.15
C GLU A 185 14.89 -20.36 15.91
N VAL A 186 13.67 -20.27 15.37
CA VAL A 186 12.48 -20.92 15.94
C VAL A 186 12.46 -22.44 15.67
N GLY A 187 13.16 -22.92 14.65
CA GLY A 187 13.18 -24.32 14.21
C GLY A 187 11.93 -24.74 13.42
N ILE A 188 11.42 -23.84 12.57
CA ILE A 188 10.26 -24.10 11.69
C ILE A 188 10.60 -23.83 10.22
N ASP A 189 9.75 -24.31 9.30
CA ASP A 189 9.90 -24.01 7.88
C ASP A 189 9.69 -22.49 7.62
N GLU A 190 10.60 -21.87 6.87
CA GLU A 190 10.57 -20.45 6.51
C GLU A 190 9.28 -20.01 5.81
N ARG A 191 8.51 -20.95 5.23
CA ARG A 191 7.20 -20.65 4.66
C ARG A 191 6.17 -20.21 5.70
N TYR A 192 6.38 -20.57 6.97
CA TYR A 192 5.47 -20.24 8.06
C TYR A 192 5.82 -18.93 8.75
N VAL A 193 6.84 -18.22 8.30
CA VAL A 193 7.17 -16.86 8.76
C VAL A 193 7.02 -15.91 7.58
N ILE A 194 6.25 -14.85 7.80
CA ILE A 194 6.06 -13.78 6.82
C ILE A 194 6.42 -12.47 7.49
N VAL A 195 7.33 -11.72 6.89
CA VAL A 195 7.72 -10.38 7.30
C VAL A 195 7.09 -9.37 6.32
N ASP A 196 6.42 -8.37 6.87
CA ASP A 196 5.71 -7.35 6.11
C ASP A 196 6.14 -5.96 6.62
N ILE A 197 7.09 -5.38 5.91
CA ILE A 197 7.67 -4.05 6.12
C ILE A 197 7.20 -3.16 4.97
N PRO A 198 6.12 -2.36 5.16
CA PRO A 198 5.65 -1.47 4.10
C PRO A 198 6.72 -0.44 3.73
N PRO A 199 6.85 -0.11 2.43
CA PRO A 199 7.75 0.93 2.00
C PRO A 199 7.32 2.27 2.62
N ILE A 200 8.30 3.11 2.91
CA ILE A 200 8.09 4.43 3.52
C ILE A 200 7.79 5.48 2.43
N GLU A 201 6.98 5.11 1.44
CA GLU A 201 6.70 5.96 0.27
C GLU A 201 5.69 7.09 0.58
N GLU A 202 4.90 6.94 1.63
CA GLU A 202 3.95 7.96 2.12
C GLU A 202 4.63 9.23 2.69
N MET A 203 5.96 9.25 2.76
CA MET A 203 6.75 10.44 3.14
C MET A 203 7.09 11.38 1.97
N ARG A 204 6.70 11.05 0.73
CA ARG A 204 6.95 11.93 -0.42
C ARG A 204 6.11 13.20 -0.32
N GLU A 205 6.72 14.34 -0.66
CA GLU A 205 6.02 15.62 -0.80
C GLU A 205 4.90 15.51 -1.82
N VAL A 206 3.75 16.12 -1.49
CA VAL A 206 2.65 16.27 -2.45
C VAL A 206 3.10 17.30 -3.49
N LYS A 207 3.35 16.83 -4.72
CA LYS A 207 3.88 17.66 -5.82
C LYS A 207 2.75 18.35 -6.58
N VAL A 208 1.81 18.96 -5.86
CA VAL A 208 0.70 19.70 -6.45
C VAL A 208 0.80 21.14 -6.03
N LYS A 209 0.55 22.03 -6.99
CA LYS A 209 0.59 23.47 -6.79
C LYS A 209 -0.82 24.06 -6.75
N VAL A 210 -0.95 25.18 -6.07
CA VAL A 210 -2.19 25.94 -5.94
C VAL A 210 -1.93 27.36 -6.43
N ASP A 211 -2.74 27.80 -7.38
CA ASP A 211 -2.79 29.18 -7.83
C ASP A 211 -3.66 29.98 -6.85
N VAL A 212 -3.04 30.86 -6.09
CA VAL A 212 -3.70 31.74 -5.11
C VAL A 212 -4.01 33.13 -5.67
N GLY A 213 -3.88 33.32 -6.99
CA GLY A 213 -4.13 34.56 -7.72
C GLY A 213 -2.86 35.39 -7.92
N ASP A 214 -2.19 35.74 -6.82
CA ASP A 214 -0.96 36.57 -6.86
C ASP A 214 0.33 35.74 -7.02
N ASP A 215 0.27 34.44 -6.70
CA ASP A 215 1.41 33.52 -6.77
C ASP A 215 0.94 32.06 -6.93
N ILE A 216 1.86 31.17 -7.29
CA ILE A 216 1.66 29.73 -7.34
C ILE A 216 2.50 29.08 -6.23
N VAL A 217 1.82 28.54 -5.22
CA VAL A 217 2.45 27.92 -4.04
C VAL A 217 2.24 26.41 -4.02
N SER A 218 2.97 25.69 -3.16
CA SER A 218 2.71 24.26 -2.96
C SER A 218 1.37 24.06 -2.23
N LEU A 219 0.71 22.92 -2.47
CA LEU A 219 -0.52 22.57 -1.74
C LEU A 219 -0.26 22.42 -0.23
N GLU A 220 0.95 21.97 0.14
CA GLU A 220 1.38 21.92 1.54
C GLU A 220 1.47 23.32 2.13
N ASP A 221 2.00 24.32 1.44
CA ASP A 221 2.08 25.70 1.95
C ASP A 221 0.70 26.36 2.02
N ALA A 222 -0.15 26.10 1.02
CA ALA A 222 -1.51 26.62 0.95
C ALA A 222 -2.45 26.07 2.05
N SER A 223 -2.17 24.88 2.62
CA SER A 223 -3.07 24.23 3.59
C SER A 223 -2.35 23.62 4.80
N SER A 224 -2.67 24.13 6.00
CA SER A 224 -2.21 23.54 7.27
C SER A 224 -2.73 22.12 7.48
N VAL A 225 -3.91 21.80 6.94
CA VAL A 225 -4.51 20.46 7.05
C VAL A 225 -3.64 19.45 6.30
N VAL A 226 -3.25 19.78 5.06
CA VAL A 226 -2.39 18.92 4.25
C VAL A 226 -1.04 18.68 4.91
N ARG A 227 -0.41 19.73 5.46
CA ARG A 227 0.85 19.58 6.23
C ARG A 227 0.69 18.63 7.41
N THR A 228 -0.43 18.71 8.12
CA THR A 228 -0.69 17.88 9.31
C THR A 228 -0.94 16.43 8.94
N ILE A 229 -1.68 16.17 7.86
CA ILE A 229 -1.95 14.81 7.33
C ILE A 229 -0.65 14.07 7.04
N LYS A 230 0.34 14.74 6.45
CA LYS A 230 1.66 14.15 6.14
C LYS A 230 2.37 13.62 7.39
N VAL A 231 2.34 14.40 8.48
CA VAL A 231 2.91 13.95 9.76
C VAL A 231 2.09 12.79 10.34
N ALA A 232 0.76 12.84 10.22
CA ALA A 232 -0.13 11.79 10.72
C ALA A 232 -0.02 10.46 9.96
N ASN A 233 0.26 10.47 8.66
CA ASN A 233 0.48 9.24 7.86
C ASN A 233 1.61 8.39 8.44
N ILE A 234 2.69 9.04 8.87
CA ILE A 234 3.85 8.35 9.47
C ILE A 234 3.44 7.59 10.75
N GLU A 235 2.51 8.14 11.53
CA GLU A 235 2.00 7.50 12.75
C GLU A 235 1.10 6.28 12.44
N ASN A 236 0.56 6.18 11.23
CA ASN A 236 -0.25 5.03 10.78
C ASN A 236 0.61 3.89 10.22
N TRP A 237 1.89 4.12 9.96
CA TRP A 237 2.79 3.07 9.45
C TRP A 237 2.90 1.91 10.46
N ARG A 238 2.76 0.69 9.96
CA ARG A 238 2.84 -0.54 10.77
C ARG A 238 3.62 -1.61 10.02
N MET A 239 4.64 -2.19 10.67
CA MET A 239 5.23 -3.46 10.23
C MET A 239 4.58 -4.63 10.95
N GLY A 240 4.60 -5.80 10.31
CA GLY A 240 4.06 -7.02 10.87
C GLY A 240 4.96 -8.22 10.65
N VAL A 241 4.92 -9.15 11.60
CA VAL A 241 5.43 -10.52 11.42
C VAL A 241 4.26 -11.46 11.65
N TYR A 242 4.01 -12.32 10.67
CA TYR A 242 2.85 -13.19 10.64
C TYR A 242 3.29 -14.65 10.59
N THR A 243 2.60 -15.50 11.36
CA THR A 243 2.87 -16.94 11.38
C THR A 243 1.62 -17.73 11.72
N LYS A 244 1.70 -19.07 11.70
CA LYS A 244 0.60 -19.92 12.13
C LYS A 244 0.30 -19.77 13.63
N PRO A 245 -0.96 -19.98 14.06
CA PRO A 245 -1.35 -19.89 15.48
C PRO A 245 -0.44 -20.67 16.43
N GLU A 246 -0.03 -21.89 16.06
CA GLU A 246 0.82 -22.77 16.86
C GLU A 246 2.25 -22.24 17.10
N TYR A 247 2.76 -21.37 16.23
CA TYR A 247 4.11 -20.82 16.32
C TYR A 247 4.14 -19.38 16.85
N LYS A 248 2.97 -18.76 17.04
CA LYS A 248 2.83 -17.32 17.32
C LYS A 248 3.77 -16.83 18.41
N ASN A 249 3.76 -17.46 19.58
CA ASN A 249 4.50 -16.96 20.74
C ASN A 249 6.03 -17.09 20.55
N LYS A 250 6.51 -18.18 19.94
CA LYS A 250 7.94 -18.38 19.67
C LYS A 250 8.44 -17.40 18.62
N VAL A 251 7.68 -17.21 17.54
CA VAL A 251 8.01 -16.24 16.49
C VAL A 251 7.96 -14.81 17.03
N GLU A 252 7.00 -14.50 17.90
CA GLU A 252 6.90 -13.18 18.55
C GLU A 252 8.15 -12.86 19.39
N GLU A 253 8.66 -13.82 20.16
CA GLU A 253 9.89 -13.66 20.94
C GLU A 253 11.11 -13.42 20.05
N VAL A 254 11.41 -14.38 19.15
CA VAL A 254 12.59 -14.31 18.26
C VAL A 254 12.55 -13.08 17.37
N ALA A 255 11.40 -12.76 16.77
CA ALA A 255 11.30 -11.61 15.90
C ALA A 255 11.38 -10.29 16.68
N SER A 256 10.94 -10.24 17.95
CA SER A 256 11.09 -9.04 18.77
C SER A 256 12.56 -8.73 19.02
N ASP A 257 13.35 -9.76 19.28
CA ASP A 257 14.79 -9.64 19.50
C ASP A 257 15.50 -9.30 18.18
N TYR A 258 15.15 -9.96 17.07
CA TYR A 258 15.71 -9.70 15.73
C TYR A 258 15.53 -8.23 15.30
N PHE A 259 14.33 -7.67 15.51
CA PHE A 259 14.01 -6.29 15.12
C PHE A 259 14.32 -5.26 16.20
N GLY A 260 14.88 -5.66 17.34
CA GLY A 260 15.19 -4.75 18.45
C GLY A 260 13.95 -4.03 18.99
N ILE A 261 12.78 -4.69 18.94
CA ILE A 261 11.51 -4.09 19.32
C ILE A 261 11.50 -3.85 20.82
N ARG A 262 11.40 -2.58 21.21
CA ARG A 262 11.22 -2.21 22.61
C ARG A 262 9.88 -2.76 23.06
N LYS A 263 9.87 -3.69 24.04
CA LYS A 263 8.64 -4.14 24.72
C LYS A 263 8.02 -2.95 25.45
N ILE A 264 7.24 -2.14 24.73
CA ILE A 264 6.30 -1.23 25.36
C ILE A 264 5.19 -2.14 25.87
N ARG A 265 5.15 -2.33 27.20
CA ARG A 265 4.03 -3.00 27.86
C ARG A 265 2.76 -2.33 27.35
N GLN A 266 1.97 -3.07 26.58
CA GLN A 266 0.68 -2.62 26.09
C GLN A 266 -0.20 -2.50 27.34
N LYS A 267 -0.25 -1.30 27.93
CA LYS A 267 -1.22 -0.98 28.97
C LYS A 267 -2.60 -1.25 28.37
N SER A 268 -3.40 -2.10 29.00
CA SER A 268 -4.80 -2.21 28.61
C SER A 268 -5.44 -0.82 28.73
N LEU A 269 -6.49 -0.56 27.95
CA LEU A 269 -7.26 0.70 28.05
C LEU A 269 -7.71 0.99 29.49
N ASP A 270 -7.86 -0.05 30.31
CA ASP A 270 -8.20 0.03 31.73
C ASP A 270 -7.10 0.68 32.60
N GLU A 271 -5.83 0.68 32.16
CA GLU A 271 -4.71 1.30 32.89
C GLU A 271 -4.44 2.76 32.49
N ILE A 272 -5.15 3.29 31.48
CA ILE A 272 -5.03 4.67 31.00
C ILE A 272 -6.10 5.58 31.64
N ILE A 273 -7.12 4.99 32.26
CA ILE A 273 -8.22 5.69 32.91
C ILE A 273 -8.19 5.37 34.41
N PHE A 274 -7.16 5.85 35.14
CA PHE A 274 -7.20 6.12 36.59
C PHE A 274 -6.06 7.06 36.99
#